data_AF-A0A352XFA3-F1
#
_entry.id   AF-A0A352XFA3-F1
#
_cell.length_a   1.000
_cell.length_b   1.000
_cell.length_c   1.000
_cell.angle_alpha   90.00
_cell.angle_beta   90.00
_cell.angle_gamma   90.00
#
_symmetry.space_group_name_H-M   'P 1'
#
loop_
_entity.id
_entity.type
_entity.pdbx_description
1 polymer ?
#
loop_
_entity_poly.entity_id
_entity_poly.type
_entity_poly.pdbx_seq_one_letter_code
_entity_poly.pdbx_strand_id
1 'polypeptide(L)'
;MPKSKSVYICSACGAESGQWYGKCPSCNTYNSLEESFLLPATNINRGGWQSNSHSHPQSVTTGKTKPRSALKFSEISDNVQVRFPSGYSEFDRVLGGGVVPGSLVLIGGDPGIGKSTLLLQVAHKIATEHCVLYVSAEESGQQVKIRASRLGVCEKPLDVNNIKKKRGNVAGNGKGQTPDEDGNNSGNDSKVSQLNDADLYVLAETDLEEILRELESLRPQAAIIDSIQTIYLASLASAPGSVAQVRECTSALMRVAKRANITLLIVGHVTKEGAIAGPRVLEHLVDTVLYFEGDRFASHRLLRSVKNRFGATHEIGIFEMADKGLEEVLNPSELFLGNRDEMSPGTATVVACEGTRPILVELQALVAPASYGAPRRSTTGIDYSRLQQILAVLEKRVGIPLSKLDAYVATAGGLAVEEPATDLGVAIAVVASFRDRVVDPRTVMIGEVGLGGQVRLVSQMELRLKEAAKLGFKRAIIPKGQALPDLGLEIVPVARVLDAIIAALPGGLRQNEDEDEDDE
;
A
#
# COMPACT_ATOMS: atom_id res chain seq x y z
N MET A 1 21.40 44.03 28.24
CA MET A 1 21.09 43.40 26.95
C MET A 1 21.35 41.90 27.07
N PRO A 2 20.34 41.03 26.92
CA PRO A 2 20.57 39.60 26.94
C PRO A 2 21.36 39.21 25.67
N LYS A 3 22.50 38.54 25.85
CA LYS A 3 23.34 38.08 24.74
C LYS A 3 22.57 37.03 23.93
N SER A 4 22.52 37.21 22.61
CA SER A 4 22.01 36.19 21.70
C SER A 4 22.87 34.92 21.83
N LYS A 5 22.22 33.78 21.96
CA LYS A 5 22.87 32.46 22.00
C LYS A 5 22.89 31.95 20.56
N SER A 6 24.08 31.80 19.96
CA SER A 6 24.21 31.15 18.66
C SER A 6 24.08 29.63 18.81
N VAL A 7 23.33 29.00 17.90
CA VAL A 7 23.17 27.54 17.80
C VAL A 7 23.43 27.12 16.36
N TYR A 8 24.23 26.08 16.16
CA TYR A 8 24.58 25.55 14.84
C TYR A 8 23.67 24.38 14.48
N ILE A 9 23.05 24.42 13.31
CA ILE A 9 22.11 23.40 12.83
C ILE A 9 22.70 22.74 11.59
N CYS A 10 22.72 21.41 11.56
CA CYS A 10 23.20 20.67 10.39
C CYS A 10 22.17 20.63 9.26
N SER A 11 22.50 21.10 8.06
CA SER A 11 21.68 21.05 6.85
C SER A 11 21.43 19.63 6.33
N ALA A 12 22.31 18.67 6.65
CA ALA A 12 22.20 17.28 6.20
C ALA A 12 21.36 16.38 7.14
N CYS A 13 21.33 16.65 8.45
CA CYS A 13 20.61 15.80 9.41
C CYS A 13 19.76 16.55 10.46
N GLY A 14 19.81 17.88 10.50
CA GLY A 14 19.04 18.70 11.42
C GLY A 14 19.51 18.66 12.88
N ALA A 15 20.67 18.09 13.18
CA ALA A 15 21.22 18.06 14.54
C ALA A 15 21.69 19.45 15.00
N GLU A 16 21.34 19.81 16.24
CA GLU A 16 21.73 21.07 16.89
C GLU A 16 23.03 20.89 17.69
N SER A 17 23.98 21.82 17.53
CA SER A 17 25.22 21.87 18.29
C SER A 17 25.45 23.29 18.85
N GLY A 18 25.89 23.37 20.11
CA GLY A 18 26.26 24.64 20.73
C GLY A 18 27.63 25.20 20.33
N GLN A 19 28.45 24.42 19.61
CA GLN A 19 29.79 24.80 19.16
C GLN A 19 30.04 24.32 17.71
N TRP A 20 30.84 25.08 16.97
CA TRP A 20 31.23 24.74 15.60
C TRP A 20 32.40 23.76 15.59
N TYR A 21 32.18 22.57 15.05
CA TYR A 21 33.22 21.52 14.94
C TYR A 21 33.67 21.26 13.48
N GLY A 22 33.20 22.04 12.49
CA GLY A 22 33.49 21.85 11.06
C GLY A 22 32.89 20.58 10.42
N LYS A 23 32.50 19.61 11.26
CA LYS A 23 31.86 18.33 10.92
C LYS A 23 30.65 18.14 11.83
N CYS A 24 29.52 17.70 11.27
CA CYS A 24 28.35 17.40 12.09
C CYS A 24 28.63 16.20 13.02
N PRO A 25 28.39 16.30 14.34
CA PRO A 25 28.63 15.22 15.29
C PRO A 25 27.67 14.03 15.11
N SER A 26 26.54 14.21 14.44
CA SER A 26 25.52 13.17 14.26
C SER A 26 25.63 12.45 12.93
N CYS A 27 25.85 13.16 11.82
CA CYS A 27 25.90 12.55 10.48
C CYS A 27 27.31 12.52 9.85
N ASN A 28 28.33 12.99 10.57
CA ASN A 28 29.73 13.01 10.12
C ASN A 28 30.00 13.77 8.80
N THR A 29 29.06 14.58 8.31
CA THR A 29 29.21 15.36 7.07
C THR A 29 29.94 16.68 7.34
N TYR A 30 30.97 16.97 6.55
CA TYR A 30 31.72 18.23 6.60
C TYR A 30 30.92 19.40 6.00
N ASN A 31 31.18 20.62 6.48
CA ASN A 31 30.58 21.88 5.97
C ASN A 31 29.04 21.91 5.93
N SER A 32 28.39 21.11 6.77
CA SER A 32 26.93 21.02 6.83
C SER A 32 26.31 21.83 7.97
N LEU A 33 27.11 22.45 8.86
CA LEU A 33 26.59 23.22 9.98
C LEU A 33 26.36 24.68 9.56
N GLU A 34 25.16 25.20 9.78
CA GLU A 34 24.79 26.60 9.53
C GLU A 34 24.48 27.29 10.86
N GLU A 35 24.90 28.55 11.01
CA GLU A 35 24.68 29.33 12.24
C GLU A 35 23.28 29.96 12.23
N SER A 36 22.46 29.65 13.23
CA SER A 36 21.16 30.29 13.44
C SER A 36 21.18 31.10 14.74
N PHE A 37 20.66 32.33 14.68
CA PHE A 37 20.52 33.20 15.84
C PHE A 37 19.12 33.05 16.42
N LEU A 38 19.01 32.47 17.61
CA LEU A 38 17.74 32.50 18.35
C LEU A 38 17.56 33.88 18.97
N LEU A 39 16.57 34.62 18.49
CA LEU A 39 16.11 35.83 19.17
C LEU A 39 15.48 35.43 20.51
N PRO A 40 15.86 36.05 21.64
CA PRO A 40 15.23 35.77 22.92
C PRO A 40 13.75 36.16 22.85
N ALA A 41 12.87 35.21 23.20
CA ALA A 41 11.45 35.48 23.37
C ALA A 41 11.26 36.64 24.36
N THR A 42 10.68 37.74 23.89
CA THR A 42 10.35 38.89 24.72
C THR A 42 9.23 38.50 25.68
N ASN A 43 9.55 38.51 26.98
CA ASN A 43 8.55 38.47 28.05
C ASN A 43 7.64 39.70 27.94
N ILE A 44 6.44 39.52 27.39
CA ILE A 44 5.39 40.53 27.43
C ILE A 44 4.81 40.53 28.84
N ASN A 45 5.42 41.33 29.71
CA ASN A 45 4.87 41.72 31.00
C ASN A 45 3.79 42.78 30.74
N ARG A 46 2.54 42.44 31.04
CA ARG A 46 1.37 43.33 30.93
C ARG A 46 1.47 44.46 31.97
N GLY A 47 1.84 45.65 31.51
CA GLY A 47 1.61 46.91 32.22
C GLY A 47 0.19 47.41 31.92
N GLY A 48 -0.54 47.74 32.99
CA GLY A 48 -1.92 48.19 32.91
C GLY A 48 -2.07 49.56 32.24
N TRP A 49 -3.17 49.71 31.51
CA TRP A 49 -3.71 51.00 31.12
C TRP A 49 -5.23 50.97 31.30
N GLN A 50 -5.68 51.86 32.17
CA GLN A 50 -7.08 52.20 32.39
C GLN A 50 -7.60 52.94 31.16
N SER A 51 -8.77 52.57 30.66
CA SER A 51 -9.81 53.53 30.28
C SER A 51 -11.14 52.83 29.98
N ASN A 52 -12.20 53.49 30.45
CA ASN A 52 -13.61 53.14 30.32
C ASN A 52 -14.04 52.89 28.86
N SER A 53 -14.91 51.90 28.66
CA SER A 53 -16.26 52.12 28.09
C SER A 53 -17.02 50.81 27.94
N HIS A 54 -18.33 50.90 28.19
CA HIS A 54 -19.33 49.84 28.18
C HIS A 54 -19.55 49.24 26.78
N SER A 55 -19.70 47.91 26.70
CA SER A 55 -20.94 47.20 26.26
C SER A 55 -20.64 45.77 25.80
N HIS A 56 -21.30 44.81 26.45
CA HIS A 56 -21.32 43.37 26.12
C HIS A 56 -22.16 43.14 24.83
N PRO A 57 -21.84 42.13 23.99
CA PRO A 57 -22.19 40.75 24.36
C PRO A 57 -21.22 39.62 23.94
N GLN A 58 -21.21 38.60 24.81
CA GLN A 58 -21.10 37.15 24.60
C GLN A 58 -19.87 36.57 23.87
N SER A 59 -18.91 36.10 24.69
CA SER A 59 -17.81 35.23 24.29
C SER A 59 -18.28 33.78 24.14
N VAL A 60 -17.97 33.21 22.98
CA VAL A 60 -17.95 31.76 22.74
C VAL A 60 -16.80 31.19 23.56
N THR A 61 -17.13 30.32 24.52
CA THR A 61 -16.16 29.65 25.39
C THR A 61 -15.31 28.66 24.60
N THR A 62 -14.10 29.09 24.22
CA THR A 62 -13.03 28.19 23.80
C THR A 62 -12.59 27.35 25.00
N GLY A 63 -12.89 26.06 24.95
CA GLY A 63 -12.50 25.09 25.97
C GLY A 63 -10.98 25.11 26.18
N LYS A 64 -10.56 25.55 27.37
CA LYS A 64 -9.16 25.46 27.82
C LYS A 64 -8.78 23.99 27.87
N THR A 65 -7.86 23.57 27.00
CA THR A 65 -7.22 22.24 27.05
C THR A 65 -6.58 22.05 28.42
N LYS A 66 -7.20 21.22 29.28
CA LYS A 66 -6.59 20.80 30.54
C LYS A 66 -5.30 20.02 30.23
N PRO A 67 -4.20 20.26 30.96
CA PRO A 67 -3.01 19.43 30.82
C PRO A 67 -3.38 17.98 31.14
N ARG A 68 -3.06 17.05 30.23
CA ARG A 68 -3.28 15.61 30.47
C ARG A 68 -2.37 15.19 31.63
N SER A 69 -2.95 14.69 32.71
CA SER A 69 -2.21 14.08 33.81
C SER A 69 -1.62 12.75 33.35
N ALA A 70 -0.40 12.43 33.78
CA ALA A 70 0.16 11.10 33.58
C ALA A 70 -0.70 10.08 34.34
N LEU A 71 -1.13 9.03 33.64
CA LEU A 71 -1.87 7.89 34.20
C LEU A 71 -0.92 6.71 34.38
N LYS A 72 -1.16 5.86 35.40
CA LYS A 72 -0.43 4.58 35.49
C LYS A 72 -0.83 3.69 34.32
N PHE A 73 0.04 2.78 33.89
CA PHE A 73 -0.26 1.86 32.79
C PHE A 73 -1.58 1.09 33.00
N SER A 74 -1.87 0.67 34.24
CA SER A 74 -3.11 -0.02 34.63
C SER A 74 -4.38 0.85 34.53
N GLU A 75 -4.24 2.16 34.42
CA GLU A 75 -5.32 3.15 34.34
C GLU A 75 -5.55 3.63 32.90
N ILE A 76 -4.76 3.14 31.94
CA ILE A 76 -4.93 3.45 30.52
C ILE A 76 -6.00 2.51 29.98
N SER A 77 -7.17 3.06 29.67
CA SER A 77 -8.24 2.31 29.00
C SER A 77 -7.81 1.95 27.57
N ASP A 78 -8.07 0.71 27.16
CA ASP A 78 -8.03 0.29 25.76
C ASP A 78 -9.19 0.95 25.01
N ASN A 79 -9.04 2.22 24.66
CA ASN A 79 -9.97 2.90 23.77
C ASN A 79 -9.79 2.32 22.37
N VAL A 80 -10.58 1.31 22.03
CA VAL A 80 -10.74 0.82 20.67
C VAL A 80 -11.29 1.99 19.85
N GLN A 81 -10.42 2.68 19.12
CA GLN A 81 -10.84 3.73 18.20
C GLN A 81 -11.74 3.10 17.13
N VAL A 82 -12.96 3.63 17.00
CA VAL A 82 -13.89 3.20 15.95
C VAL A 82 -13.32 3.65 14.61
N ARG A 83 -12.86 2.67 13.82
CA ARG A 83 -12.40 2.92 12.44
C ARG A 83 -13.59 3.04 11.53
N PHE A 84 -13.47 3.86 10.49
CA PHE A 84 -14.45 3.91 9.41
C PHE A 84 -13.85 3.31 8.14
N PRO A 85 -14.68 2.62 7.32
CA PRO A 85 -14.21 2.00 6.08
C PRO A 85 -13.84 3.07 5.05
N SER A 86 -12.78 2.85 4.29
CA SER A 86 -12.44 3.71 3.14
C SER A 86 -13.30 3.43 1.91
N GLY A 87 -14.04 2.31 1.91
CA GLY A 87 -14.76 1.77 0.75
C GLY A 87 -13.91 0.86 -0.14
N TYR A 88 -12.64 0.67 0.23
CA TYR A 88 -11.64 -0.14 -0.46
C TYR A 88 -11.05 -1.15 0.55
N SER A 89 -11.33 -2.42 0.35
CA SER A 89 -10.99 -3.51 1.27
C SER A 89 -9.48 -3.76 1.40
N GLU A 90 -8.74 -3.62 0.30
CA GLU A 90 -7.29 -3.75 0.23
C GLU A 90 -6.62 -2.53 0.88
N PHE A 91 -7.17 -1.33 0.65
CA PHE A 91 -6.70 -0.12 1.33
C PHE A 91 -6.93 -0.20 2.85
N ASP A 92 -8.12 -0.65 3.27
CA ASP A 92 -8.47 -0.85 4.67
C ASP A 92 -7.57 -1.90 5.33
N ARG A 93 -7.25 -3.01 4.64
CA ARG A 93 -6.30 -4.02 5.12
C ARG A 93 -4.94 -3.40 5.40
N VAL A 94 -4.39 -2.63 4.46
CA VAL A 94 -3.07 -1.99 4.60
C VAL A 94 -3.04 -1.00 5.77
N LEU A 95 -4.16 -0.32 6.03
CA LEU A 95 -4.33 0.55 7.20
C LEU A 95 -4.54 -0.21 8.53
N GLY A 96 -4.74 -1.53 8.48
CA GLY A 96 -4.94 -2.38 9.66
C GLY A 96 -6.42 -2.59 10.03
N GLY A 97 -7.32 -2.50 9.07
CA GLY A 97 -8.77 -2.71 9.22
C GLY A 97 -9.63 -1.45 9.03
N GLY A 98 -9.09 -0.39 8.42
CA GLY A 98 -9.83 0.84 8.10
C GLY A 98 -9.14 2.12 8.52
N VAL A 99 -9.77 3.25 8.19
CA VAL A 99 -9.25 4.60 8.43
C VAL A 99 -9.40 4.96 9.91
N VAL A 100 -8.30 5.42 10.52
CA VAL A 100 -8.22 5.71 11.96
C VAL A 100 -8.44 7.21 12.21
N PRO A 101 -9.45 7.61 13.00
CA PRO A 101 -9.69 9.02 13.33
C PRO A 101 -8.48 9.70 14.00
N GLY A 102 -8.21 10.94 13.61
CA GLY A 102 -7.13 11.75 14.21
C GLY A 102 -5.72 11.24 13.92
N SER A 103 -5.56 10.44 12.86
CA SER A 103 -4.27 9.89 12.42
C SER A 103 -3.69 10.65 11.24
N LEU A 104 -2.38 10.51 11.05
CA LEU A 104 -1.66 10.99 9.88
C LEU A 104 -1.06 9.83 9.11
N VAL A 105 -1.50 9.63 7.87
CA VAL A 105 -1.04 8.59 6.96
C VAL A 105 -0.27 9.23 5.82
N LEU A 106 0.95 8.75 5.56
CA LEU A 106 1.76 9.14 4.40
C LEU A 106 1.67 8.08 3.32
N ILE A 107 1.42 8.49 2.08
CA ILE A 107 1.47 7.63 0.89
C ILE A 107 2.65 8.08 0.02
N GLY A 108 3.72 7.32 0.10
CA GLY A 108 4.93 7.45 -0.71
C GLY A 108 4.81 6.73 -2.04
N GLY A 109 5.55 7.16 -3.05
CA GLY A 109 5.73 6.39 -4.29
C GLY A 109 6.20 7.24 -5.46
N ASP A 110 6.57 6.56 -6.54
CA ASP A 110 7.08 7.20 -7.75
C ASP A 110 6.04 8.16 -8.38
N PRO A 111 6.48 9.27 -9.01
CA PRO A 111 5.58 10.11 -9.81
C PRO A 111 4.89 9.30 -10.91
N GLY A 112 3.58 9.49 -11.08
CA GLY A 112 2.80 8.78 -12.11
C GLY A 112 2.35 7.35 -11.74
N ILE A 113 2.70 6.82 -10.56
CA ILE A 113 2.21 5.52 -10.09
C ILE A 113 0.69 5.53 -9.78
N GLY A 114 0.05 6.69 -9.68
CA GLY A 114 -1.39 6.81 -9.44
C GLY A 114 -1.81 7.11 -8.00
N LYS A 115 -0.92 7.67 -7.17
CA LYS A 115 -1.23 8.09 -5.78
C LYS A 115 -2.45 9.02 -5.69
N SER A 116 -2.45 10.10 -6.48
CA SER A 116 -3.59 11.04 -6.56
C SER A 116 -4.86 10.37 -7.06
N THR A 117 -4.74 9.39 -7.97
CA THR A 117 -5.89 8.61 -8.47
C THR A 117 -6.50 7.77 -7.36
N LEU A 118 -5.68 7.01 -6.61
CA LEU A 118 -6.11 6.21 -5.48
C LEU A 118 -6.79 7.08 -4.42
N LEU A 119 -6.16 8.19 -4.03
CA LEU A 119 -6.69 9.05 -3.01
C LEU A 119 -7.97 9.78 -3.42
N LEU A 120 -8.09 10.22 -4.66
CA LEU A 120 -9.32 10.84 -5.15
C LEU A 120 -10.49 9.84 -5.17
N GLN A 121 -10.23 8.58 -5.53
CA GLN A 121 -11.22 7.50 -5.46
C GLN A 121 -11.62 7.19 -4.01
N VAL A 122 -10.65 7.09 -3.10
CA VAL A 122 -10.91 6.92 -1.66
C VAL A 122 -11.67 8.10 -1.09
N ALA A 123 -11.31 9.34 -1.45
CA ALA A 123 -11.99 10.57 -1.04
C ALA A 123 -13.47 10.50 -1.37
N HIS A 124 -13.77 10.11 -2.61
CA HIS A 124 -15.13 10.00 -3.11
C HIS A 124 -15.96 8.99 -2.32
N LYS A 125 -15.40 7.80 -2.04
CA LYS A 125 -16.09 6.76 -1.28
C LYS A 125 -16.35 7.21 0.15
N ILE A 126 -15.37 7.81 0.80
CA ILE A 126 -15.55 8.37 2.15
C ILE A 126 -16.58 9.52 2.14
N ALA A 127 -16.61 10.34 1.08
CA ALA A 127 -17.53 11.45 0.91
C ALA A 127 -19.01 11.05 0.78
N THR A 128 -19.30 9.76 0.60
CA THR A 128 -20.69 9.26 0.60
C THR A 128 -21.32 9.23 2.00
N GLU A 129 -20.50 9.12 3.05
CA GLU A 129 -20.96 9.01 4.44
C GLU A 129 -20.37 10.09 5.37
N HIS A 130 -19.28 10.74 4.96
CA HIS A 130 -18.50 11.66 5.80
C HIS A 130 -18.10 12.92 5.03
N CYS A 131 -17.83 14.03 5.73
CA CYS A 131 -17.30 15.23 5.10
C CYS A 131 -15.79 15.07 4.84
N VAL A 132 -15.39 15.30 3.58
CA VAL A 132 -14.00 15.14 3.12
C VAL A 132 -13.50 16.44 2.48
N LEU A 133 -12.27 16.84 2.82
CA LEU A 133 -11.56 17.93 2.16
C LEU A 133 -10.40 17.41 1.33
N TYR A 134 -10.42 17.65 0.02
CA TYR A 134 -9.30 17.38 -0.88
C TYR A 134 -8.53 18.67 -1.14
N VAL A 135 -7.32 18.77 -0.61
CA VAL A 135 -6.40 19.88 -0.85
C VAL A 135 -5.45 19.50 -1.98
N SER A 136 -5.58 20.19 -3.10
CA SER A 136 -4.70 20.04 -4.26
C SER A 136 -3.72 21.21 -4.31
N ALA A 137 -2.45 20.90 -4.14
CA ALA A 137 -1.36 21.86 -4.23
C ALA A 137 -0.57 21.72 -5.56
N GLU A 138 -0.80 20.64 -6.33
CA GLU A 138 -0.18 20.40 -7.65
C GLU A 138 -1.11 20.73 -8.83
N GLU A 139 -2.42 20.47 -8.69
CA GLU A 139 -3.39 20.62 -9.77
C GLU A 139 -4.41 21.72 -9.46
N SER A 140 -4.91 22.40 -10.51
CA SER A 140 -6.05 23.31 -10.38
C SER A 140 -7.33 22.54 -10.05
N GLY A 141 -8.28 23.18 -9.35
CA GLY A 141 -9.57 22.54 -9.03
C GLY A 141 -10.35 22.07 -10.28
N GLN A 142 -10.17 22.73 -11.43
CA GLN A 142 -10.76 22.30 -12.71
C GLN A 142 -10.15 20.99 -13.22
N GLN A 143 -8.83 20.82 -13.11
CA GLN A 143 -8.14 19.59 -13.50
C GLN A 143 -8.55 18.41 -12.62
N VAL A 144 -8.62 18.64 -11.30
CA VAL A 144 -9.11 17.64 -10.33
C VAL A 144 -10.54 17.20 -10.70
N LYS A 145 -11.42 18.16 -11.03
CA LYS A 145 -12.81 17.85 -11.45
C LYS A 145 -12.89 17.01 -12.73
N ILE A 146 -12.05 17.29 -13.73
CA ILE A 146 -12.00 16.51 -14.97
C ILE A 146 -11.53 15.08 -14.68
N ARG A 147 -10.49 14.92 -13.83
CA ARG A 147 -10.01 13.60 -13.40
C ARG A 147 -11.07 12.83 -12.62
N ALA A 148 -11.69 13.47 -11.64
CA ALA A 148 -12.80 12.89 -10.87
C ALA A 148 -13.91 12.39 -11.79
N SER A 149 -14.31 13.20 -12.79
CA SER A 149 -15.36 12.82 -13.73
C SER A 149 -14.99 11.57 -14.55
N ARG A 150 -13.72 11.41 -14.95
CA ARG A 150 -13.24 10.22 -15.67
C ARG A 150 -13.22 8.97 -14.79
N LEU A 151 -12.93 9.12 -13.51
CA LEU A 151 -12.87 8.03 -12.53
C LEU A 151 -14.27 7.60 -12.04
N GLY A 152 -15.35 8.17 -12.60
CA GLY A 152 -16.71 7.91 -12.14
C GLY A 152 -17.01 8.47 -10.75
N VAL A 153 -16.14 9.32 -10.20
CA VAL A 153 -16.25 9.96 -8.87
C VAL A 153 -17.40 11.00 -8.81
N CYS A 154 -18.10 11.23 -9.92
CA CYS A 154 -19.23 12.15 -10.00
C CYS A 154 -20.52 11.51 -10.55
N GLU A 155 -20.52 10.22 -10.91
CA GLU A 155 -21.70 9.55 -11.46
C GLU A 155 -22.49 8.82 -10.37
N LYS A 156 -23.75 9.22 -10.20
CA LYS A 156 -24.70 8.53 -9.31
C LYS A 156 -24.87 7.08 -9.79
N PRO A 157 -24.97 6.08 -8.89
CA PRO A 157 -25.33 4.73 -9.30
C PRO A 157 -26.71 4.78 -9.97
N LEU A 158 -26.75 4.48 -11.27
CA LEU A 158 -28.00 4.32 -12.01
C LEU A 158 -28.72 3.10 -11.44
N ASP A 159 -29.80 3.33 -10.70
CA ASP A 159 -30.75 2.28 -10.30
C ASP A 159 -31.39 1.66 -11.56
N VAL A 160 -30.80 0.58 -12.04
CA VAL A 160 -31.26 -0.17 -13.23
C VAL A 160 -32.67 -0.77 -13.02
N ASN A 161 -33.17 -0.80 -11.77
CA ASN A 161 -34.49 -1.35 -11.45
C ASN A 161 -35.66 -0.39 -11.69
N ASN A 162 -35.43 0.90 -11.95
CA ASN A 162 -36.52 1.86 -12.18
C ASN A 162 -36.91 2.05 -13.66
N ILE A 163 -36.14 1.49 -14.60
CA ILE A 163 -36.41 1.63 -16.04
C ILE A 163 -37.46 0.60 -16.54
N LYS A 164 -37.67 -0.52 -15.83
CA LYS A 164 -38.67 -1.53 -16.23
C LYS A 164 -40.12 -1.20 -15.86
N LYS A 165 -40.38 -0.25 -14.95
CA LYS A 165 -41.75 0.15 -14.58
C LYS A 165 -42.35 1.26 -15.44
N LYS A 166 -41.55 1.95 -16.28
CA LYS A 166 -42.02 3.03 -17.18
C LYS A 166 -42.14 2.64 -18.65
N ARG A 167 -41.90 1.37 -19.02
CA ARG A 167 -42.05 0.84 -20.39
C ARG A 167 -43.25 -0.11 -20.59
N GLY A 168 -44.22 -0.08 -19.69
CA GLY A 168 -45.45 -0.88 -19.77
C GLY A 168 -46.70 -0.01 -19.77
N ASN A 169 -46.86 0.88 -20.75
CA ASN A 169 -48.14 1.43 -21.22
C ASN A 169 -47.86 2.51 -22.26
N VAL A 170 -47.85 2.17 -23.55
CA VAL A 170 -48.52 2.92 -24.65
C VAL A 170 -48.49 2.01 -25.89
N ALA A 171 -49.56 1.26 -26.11
CA ALA A 171 -49.91 0.75 -27.43
C ALA A 171 -51.44 0.85 -27.56
N GLY A 172 -51.90 1.86 -28.30
CA GLY A 172 -53.31 2.14 -28.51
C GLY A 172 -53.53 3.62 -28.80
N ASN A 173 -53.20 4.07 -30.02
CA ASN A 173 -53.55 5.40 -30.50
C ASN A 173 -54.68 5.27 -31.51
N GLY A 174 -55.86 5.79 -31.17
CA GLY A 174 -57.00 6.00 -32.05
C GLY A 174 -57.47 7.45 -31.95
N LYS A 175 -57.31 8.18 -33.06
CA LYS A 175 -58.05 9.36 -33.58
C LYS A 175 -58.63 10.44 -32.63
N GLY A 176 -58.43 11.70 -33.06
CA GLY A 176 -59.33 12.85 -32.80
C GLY A 176 -58.65 13.98 -32.01
N GLN A 177 -58.24 15.08 -32.66
CA GLN A 177 -58.95 16.37 -32.76
C GLN A 177 -58.97 17.19 -31.44
N THR A 178 -58.29 18.34 -31.50
CA THR A 178 -58.48 19.57 -30.69
C THR A 178 -59.92 20.11 -30.82
N PRO A 179 -60.47 21.03 -29.99
CA PRO A 179 -59.78 22.19 -29.37
C PRO A 179 -60.34 22.72 -28.01
N ASP A 180 -59.76 23.88 -27.60
CA ASP A 180 -60.34 24.97 -26.79
C ASP A 180 -60.23 25.04 -25.23
N GLU A 181 -59.66 26.19 -24.83
CA GLU A 181 -60.05 27.17 -23.79
C GLU A 181 -59.83 26.94 -22.27
N ASP A 182 -59.04 27.89 -21.74
CA ASP A 182 -59.20 28.69 -20.52
C ASP A 182 -59.18 28.09 -19.10
N GLY A 183 -58.34 28.72 -18.25
CA GLY A 183 -58.69 28.99 -16.84
C GLY A 183 -57.66 28.61 -15.79
N ASN A 184 -56.95 29.61 -15.27
CA ASN A 184 -56.36 29.77 -13.93
C ASN A 184 -56.50 28.60 -12.92
N ASN A 185 -55.40 28.18 -12.28
CA ASN A 185 -55.00 28.71 -10.96
C ASN A 185 -53.74 28.03 -10.38
N SER A 186 -52.86 28.88 -9.85
CA SER A 186 -52.07 28.75 -8.62
C SER A 186 -51.73 27.36 -8.04
N GLY A 187 -50.42 27.13 -7.90
CA GLY A 187 -49.83 26.60 -6.66
C GLY A 187 -49.83 25.09 -6.47
N ASN A 188 -48.74 24.43 -6.88
CA ASN A 188 -48.03 23.51 -5.99
C ASN A 188 -46.62 23.22 -6.56
N ASP A 189 -45.62 23.92 -6.00
CA ASP A 189 -44.23 23.49 -6.02
C ASP A 189 -44.11 22.17 -5.23
N SER A 190 -44.45 21.05 -5.88
CA SER A 190 -44.21 19.73 -5.33
C SER A 190 -42.73 19.37 -5.53
N LYS A 191 -41.91 19.87 -4.59
CA LYS A 191 -40.62 19.33 -4.11
C LYS A 191 -40.02 18.23 -4.99
N VAL A 192 -39.13 18.64 -5.88
CA VAL A 192 -38.03 17.78 -6.33
C VAL A 192 -37.14 17.56 -5.11
N SER A 193 -37.25 16.38 -4.48
CA SER A 193 -36.34 15.94 -3.43
C SER A 193 -34.93 15.84 -4.01
N GLN A 194 -34.11 16.86 -3.78
CA GLN A 194 -32.69 16.89 -4.09
C GLN A 194 -32.00 15.71 -3.39
N LEU A 195 -31.49 14.79 -4.20
CA LEU A 195 -30.74 13.60 -3.77
C LEU A 195 -29.30 14.03 -3.44
N ASN A 196 -28.89 13.86 -2.17
CA ASN A 196 -27.59 14.16 -1.55
C ASN A 196 -26.41 14.27 -2.53
N ASP A 197 -25.79 15.46 -2.61
CA ASP A 197 -24.44 15.63 -3.15
C ASP A 197 -23.44 14.96 -2.20
N ALA A 198 -22.38 14.35 -2.73
CA ALA A 198 -21.28 13.86 -1.91
C ALA A 198 -20.61 15.06 -1.20
N ASP A 199 -20.33 14.95 0.10
CA ASP A 199 -19.70 16.00 0.91
C ASP A 199 -18.18 16.06 0.66
N LEU A 200 -17.78 16.17 -0.62
CA LEU A 200 -16.40 16.30 -1.07
C LEU A 200 -16.08 17.76 -1.43
N TYR A 201 -15.32 18.41 -0.56
CA TYR A 201 -14.83 19.77 -0.78
C TYR A 201 -13.45 19.72 -1.45
N VAL A 202 -13.20 20.60 -2.42
CA VAL A 202 -11.89 20.70 -3.08
C VAL A 202 -11.33 22.09 -2.84
N LEU A 203 -10.11 22.16 -2.31
CA LEU A 203 -9.37 23.39 -2.07
C LEU A 203 -8.08 23.35 -2.89
N ALA A 204 -7.92 24.29 -3.82
CA ALA A 204 -6.67 24.45 -4.56
C ALA A 204 -5.82 25.52 -3.87
N GLU A 205 -4.97 25.10 -2.92
CA GLU A 205 -4.06 25.97 -2.19
C GLU A 205 -2.72 25.31 -1.91
N THR A 206 -1.71 26.17 -1.75
CA THR A 206 -0.32 25.86 -1.43
C THR A 206 0.13 26.52 -0.11
N ASP A 207 -0.54 27.58 0.37
CA ASP A 207 -0.19 28.19 1.66
C ASP A 207 -0.74 27.35 2.83
N LEU A 208 0.16 26.87 3.68
CA LEU A 208 -0.19 26.03 4.83
C LEU A 208 -1.10 26.75 5.82
N GLU A 209 -0.91 28.06 6.06
CA GLU A 209 -1.73 28.76 7.05
C GLU A 209 -3.21 28.74 6.66
N GLU A 210 -3.49 28.87 5.37
CA GLU A 210 -4.85 28.90 4.83
C GLU A 210 -5.47 27.51 4.81
N ILE A 211 -4.66 26.49 4.48
CA ILE A 211 -5.06 25.08 4.62
C ILE A 211 -5.43 24.76 6.08
N LEU A 212 -4.62 25.20 7.05
CA LEU A 212 -4.88 24.95 8.47
C LEU A 212 -6.14 25.66 8.97
N ARG A 213 -6.38 26.91 8.53
CA ARG A 213 -7.62 27.64 8.85
C ARG A 213 -8.84 26.89 8.32
N GLU A 214 -8.77 26.38 7.10
CA GLU A 214 -9.89 25.67 6.50
C GLU A 214 -10.15 24.32 7.16
N LEU A 215 -9.10 23.58 7.54
CA LEU A 215 -9.23 22.36 8.35
C LEU A 215 -9.90 22.63 9.71
N GLU A 216 -9.55 23.73 10.39
CA GLU A 216 -10.15 24.08 11.69
C GLU A 216 -11.59 24.61 11.56
N SER A 217 -11.91 25.25 10.43
CA SER A 217 -13.24 25.82 10.12
C SER A 217 -14.22 24.73 9.69
N LEU A 218 -13.88 23.97 8.64
CA LEU A 218 -14.73 22.92 8.07
C LEU A 218 -14.80 21.68 8.98
N ARG A 219 -13.73 21.38 9.72
CA ARG A 219 -13.58 20.16 10.54
C ARG A 219 -14.04 18.88 9.84
N PRO A 220 -13.48 18.57 8.66
CA PRO A 220 -13.83 17.34 7.95
C PRO A 220 -13.41 16.11 8.76
N GLN A 221 -14.09 14.98 8.58
CA GLN A 221 -13.68 13.71 9.20
C GLN A 221 -12.36 13.20 8.60
N ALA A 222 -12.16 13.45 7.30
CA ALA A 222 -10.93 13.12 6.59
C ALA A 222 -10.51 14.28 5.68
N ALA A 223 -9.20 14.52 5.57
CA ALA A 223 -8.67 15.41 4.54
C ALA A 223 -7.47 14.78 3.83
N ILE A 224 -7.37 15.07 2.53
CA ILE A 224 -6.32 14.61 1.65
C ILE A 224 -5.45 15.80 1.26
N ILE A 225 -4.14 15.62 1.32
CA ILE A 225 -3.14 16.63 0.99
C ILE A 225 -2.30 16.11 -0.18
N ASP A 226 -2.52 16.65 -1.37
CA ASP A 226 -1.86 16.23 -2.62
C ASP A 226 -1.14 17.43 -3.30
N SER A 227 0.15 17.66 -3.08
CA SER A 227 1.11 16.90 -2.26
C SER A 227 1.79 17.76 -1.20
N ILE A 228 2.49 17.13 -0.25
CA ILE A 228 3.18 17.85 0.82
C ILE A 228 4.37 18.67 0.31
N GLN A 229 4.97 18.28 -0.83
CA GLN A 229 6.14 18.96 -1.37
C GLN A 229 5.83 20.37 -1.90
N THR A 230 4.60 20.63 -2.30
CA THR A 230 4.19 21.91 -2.89
C THR A 230 3.62 22.90 -1.88
N ILE A 231 3.29 22.43 -0.66
CA ILE A 231 2.76 23.28 0.40
C ILE A 231 3.89 24.06 1.06
N TYR A 232 3.65 25.32 1.42
CA TYR A 232 4.64 26.15 2.10
C TYR A 232 4.15 26.91 3.32
N LEU A 233 5.09 27.21 4.21
CA LEU A 233 4.89 28.07 5.38
C LEU A 233 5.74 29.32 5.21
N ALA A 234 5.10 30.48 5.06
CA ALA A 234 5.77 31.75 4.79
C ALA A 234 6.75 32.17 5.91
N SER A 235 6.52 31.74 7.15
CA SER A 235 7.38 32.06 8.29
C SER A 235 8.73 31.35 8.27
N LEU A 236 8.92 30.35 7.41
CA LEU A 236 10.17 29.60 7.26
C LEU A 236 10.98 30.15 6.09
N ALA A 237 12.24 30.53 6.35
CA ALA A 237 13.19 30.98 5.34
C ALA A 237 13.81 29.80 4.56
N SER A 238 12.96 28.97 3.94
CA SER A 238 13.38 27.80 3.16
C SER A 238 12.46 27.60 1.96
N ALA A 239 13.03 27.20 0.82
CA ALA A 239 12.25 27.02 -0.41
C ALA A 239 11.22 25.88 -0.29
N PRO A 240 10.09 25.97 -1.02
CA PRO A 240 9.14 24.87 -1.08
C PRO A 240 9.70 23.55 -1.59
N GLY A 241 9.30 22.46 -0.95
CA GLY A 241 9.82 21.11 -1.20
C GLY A 241 11.13 20.80 -0.47
N SER A 242 11.74 21.77 0.21
CA SER A 242 12.92 21.51 1.05
C SER A 242 12.58 20.62 2.25
N VAL A 243 13.58 19.87 2.74
CA VAL A 243 13.44 18.96 3.89
C VAL A 243 12.89 19.66 5.13
N ALA A 244 13.41 20.85 5.44
CA ALA A 244 12.99 21.63 6.59
C ALA A 244 11.51 22.04 6.49
N GLN A 245 11.12 22.54 5.32
CA GLN A 245 9.77 23.02 5.07
C GLN A 245 8.75 21.87 5.10
N VAL A 246 9.02 20.76 4.42
CA VAL A 246 8.15 19.56 4.40
C VAL A 246 7.99 18.97 5.80
N ARG A 247 9.07 18.93 6.60
CA ARG A 247 9.04 18.46 8.00
C ARG A 247 8.18 19.34 8.90
N GLU A 248 8.34 20.66 8.81
CA GLU A 248 7.56 21.58 9.64
C GLU A 248 6.08 21.58 9.25
N CYS A 249 5.79 21.59 7.94
CA CYS A 249 4.42 21.52 7.43
C CYS A 249 3.72 20.24 7.92
N THR A 250 4.39 19.10 7.83
CA THR A 250 3.86 17.81 8.33
C THR A 250 3.63 17.84 9.83
N SER A 251 4.51 18.48 10.60
CA SER A 251 4.39 18.58 12.06
C SER A 251 3.21 19.47 12.48
N ALA A 252 3.00 20.58 11.77
CA ALA A 252 1.85 21.46 11.97
C ALA A 252 0.53 20.74 11.63
N LEU A 253 0.48 20.04 10.50
CA LEU A 253 -0.66 19.21 10.09
C LEU A 253 -0.98 18.13 11.13
N MET A 254 0.03 17.41 11.61
CA MET A 254 -0.13 16.39 12.67
C MET A 254 -0.75 16.97 13.94
N ARG A 255 -0.33 18.18 14.35
CA ARG A 255 -0.85 18.84 15.54
C ARG A 255 -2.34 19.18 15.39
N VAL A 256 -2.75 19.66 14.22
CA VAL A 256 -4.15 19.96 13.91
C VAL A 256 -4.97 18.67 13.81
N ALA A 257 -4.47 17.64 13.11
CA ALA A 257 -5.11 16.33 13.01
C ALA A 257 -5.47 15.75 14.39
N LYS A 258 -4.50 15.72 15.32
CA LYS A 258 -4.71 15.18 16.67
C LYS A 258 -5.58 16.06 17.56
N ARG A 259 -5.53 17.39 17.38
CA ARG A 259 -6.34 18.33 18.17
C ARG A 259 -7.81 18.35 17.73
N ALA A 260 -8.04 18.36 16.42
CA ALA A 260 -9.37 18.43 15.82
C ALA A 260 -9.98 17.04 15.54
N ASN A 261 -9.21 15.97 15.78
CA ASN A 261 -9.58 14.58 15.49
C ASN A 261 -9.92 14.34 14.01
N ILE A 262 -9.14 14.96 13.13
CA ILE A 262 -9.26 14.87 11.66
C ILE A 262 -8.27 13.81 11.17
N THR A 263 -8.70 12.90 10.30
CA THR A 263 -7.78 11.96 9.64
C THR A 263 -7.13 12.64 8.44
N LEU A 264 -5.81 12.61 8.35
CA LEU A 264 -5.07 13.23 7.26
C LEU A 264 -4.34 12.17 6.42
N LEU A 265 -4.60 12.18 5.11
CA LEU A 265 -3.92 11.37 4.10
C LEU A 265 -3.00 12.28 3.28
N ILE A 266 -1.69 12.11 3.41
CA ILE A 266 -0.69 12.96 2.76
C ILE A 266 0.00 12.22 1.62
N VAL A 267 0.08 12.85 0.44
CA VAL A 267 0.91 12.36 -0.67
C VAL A 267 2.33 12.87 -0.55
N GLY A 268 3.29 11.95 -0.66
CA GLY A 268 4.71 12.26 -0.79
C GLY A 268 5.31 11.61 -2.03
N HIS A 269 5.87 12.40 -2.93
CA HIS A 269 6.67 11.90 -4.04
C HIS A 269 8.05 11.37 -3.59
N VAL A 270 8.44 10.18 -4.10
CA VAL A 270 9.83 9.70 -4.00
C VAL A 270 10.61 10.29 -5.17
N THR A 271 11.67 11.03 -4.90
CA THR A 271 12.58 11.52 -5.94
C THR A 271 13.75 10.55 -6.09
N LYS A 272 14.13 10.27 -7.34
CA LYS A 272 15.16 9.26 -7.70
C LYS A 272 16.57 9.57 -7.20
N GLU A 273 16.80 10.77 -6.66
CA GLU A 273 18.13 11.29 -6.34
C GLU A 273 18.35 11.54 -4.83
N GLY A 274 17.38 11.22 -3.96
CA GLY A 274 17.56 11.33 -2.50
C GLY A 274 17.86 12.75 -1.97
N ALA A 275 17.80 13.79 -2.82
CA ALA A 275 18.17 15.17 -2.51
C ALA A 275 16.98 16.07 -2.14
N ILE A 276 15.75 15.60 -2.33
CA ILE A 276 14.51 16.29 -1.93
C ILE A 276 13.82 15.42 -0.89
N ALA A 277 13.19 16.04 0.11
CA ALA A 277 12.52 15.45 1.27
C ALA A 277 11.74 14.17 0.93
N GLY A 278 12.44 13.05 0.85
CA GLY A 278 11.83 11.77 0.52
C GLY A 278 10.89 11.37 1.66
N PRO A 279 9.94 10.45 1.41
CA PRO A 279 9.05 9.95 2.45
C PRO A 279 9.81 9.46 3.69
N ARG A 280 11.05 8.99 3.55
CA ARG A 280 11.98 8.63 4.64
C ARG A 280 12.19 9.70 5.71
N VAL A 281 12.19 10.98 5.35
CA VAL A 281 12.29 12.08 6.34
C VAL A 281 11.01 12.16 7.18
N LEU A 282 9.87 11.92 6.54
CA LEU A 282 8.55 12.00 7.16
C LEU A 282 8.14 10.71 7.88
N GLU A 283 8.77 9.57 7.55
CA GLU A 283 8.45 8.24 8.07
C GLU A 283 8.36 8.22 9.60
N HIS A 284 9.24 8.94 10.29
CA HIS A 284 9.23 8.98 11.75
C HIS A 284 8.17 9.92 12.34
N LEU A 285 7.74 10.93 11.59
CA LEU A 285 6.80 11.97 12.04
C LEU A 285 5.35 11.53 11.94
N VAL A 286 5.02 10.72 10.94
CA VAL A 286 3.64 10.26 10.68
C VAL A 286 3.28 9.03 11.52
N ASP A 287 1.99 8.73 11.64
CA ASP A 287 1.53 7.56 12.38
C ASP A 287 1.58 6.28 11.53
N THR A 288 1.25 6.39 10.23
CA THR A 288 1.28 5.29 9.25
C THR A 288 1.99 5.72 7.97
N VAL A 289 2.80 4.84 7.38
CA VAL A 289 3.55 5.03 6.13
C VAL A 289 3.22 3.89 5.18
N LEU A 290 2.67 4.24 4.03
CA LEU A 290 2.38 3.34 2.93
C LEU A 290 3.25 3.71 1.73
N TYR A 291 3.77 2.73 1.02
CA TYR A 291 4.44 2.90 -0.26
C TYR A 291 3.60 2.31 -1.37
N PHE A 292 3.37 3.08 -2.41
CA PHE A 292 2.72 2.63 -3.62
C PHE A 292 3.78 2.36 -4.69
N GLU A 293 3.98 1.08 -4.94
CA GLU A 293 5.02 0.49 -5.77
C GLU A 293 4.39 -0.19 -6.98
N GLY A 294 5.13 -0.28 -8.07
CA GLY A 294 4.69 -1.00 -9.27
C GLY A 294 5.66 -0.75 -10.41
N ASP A 295 5.94 -1.81 -11.16
CA ASP A 295 6.70 -1.68 -12.39
C ASP A 295 5.86 -0.94 -13.44
N ARG A 296 6.51 -0.16 -14.31
CA ARG A 296 5.86 0.54 -15.42
C ARG A 296 5.24 -0.42 -16.43
N PHE A 297 5.75 -1.64 -16.48
CA PHE A 297 5.31 -2.69 -17.41
C PHE A 297 4.34 -3.70 -16.78
N ALA A 298 4.18 -3.70 -15.46
CA ALA A 298 3.20 -4.52 -14.78
C ALA A 298 1.83 -3.82 -14.78
N SER A 299 0.74 -4.57 -14.99
CA SER A 299 -0.62 -4.02 -14.92
C SER A 299 -1.05 -3.72 -13.47
N HIS A 300 -0.48 -4.45 -12.52
CA HIS A 300 -0.77 -4.33 -11.10
C HIS A 300 0.23 -3.41 -10.37
N ARG A 301 -0.25 -2.83 -9.27
CA ARG A 301 0.44 -1.94 -8.36
C ARG A 301 0.24 -2.45 -6.94
N LEU A 302 1.28 -2.37 -6.14
CA LEU A 302 1.31 -2.87 -4.77
C LEU A 302 1.33 -1.68 -3.80
N LEU A 303 0.37 -1.63 -2.89
CA LEU A 303 0.36 -0.71 -1.77
C LEU A 303 0.86 -1.43 -0.52
N ARG A 304 2.04 -1.08 -0.04
CA ARG A 304 2.74 -1.76 1.06
C ARG A 304 2.80 -0.89 2.31
N SER A 305 2.43 -1.46 3.45
CA SER A 305 2.64 -0.83 4.76
C SER A 305 4.09 -0.99 5.22
N VAL A 306 4.80 0.11 5.45
CA VAL A 306 6.19 0.09 6.01
C VAL A 306 6.18 0.41 7.49
N LYS A 307 5.30 1.32 7.92
CA LYS A 307 5.09 1.66 9.32
C LYS A 307 3.59 1.77 9.56
N ASN A 308 3.08 1.09 10.56
CA ASN A 308 1.68 1.23 10.94
C ASN A 308 1.59 1.18 12.47
N ARG A 309 1.22 2.31 13.09
CA ARG A 309 0.98 2.38 14.55
C ARG A 309 -0.34 1.73 14.97
N PHE A 310 -1.22 1.46 14.01
CA PHE A 310 -2.58 0.98 14.24
C PHE A 310 -2.83 -0.41 13.63
N GLY A 311 -1.81 -1.08 13.10
CA GLY A 311 -1.97 -2.35 12.39
C GLY A 311 -0.63 -3.04 12.17
N ALA A 312 -0.66 -4.15 11.44
CA ALA A 312 0.55 -4.86 11.06
C ALA A 312 1.37 -4.04 10.05
N THR A 313 2.69 -4.16 10.15
CA THR A 313 3.62 -3.74 9.10
C THR A 313 3.71 -4.84 8.03
N HIS A 314 4.15 -4.48 6.83
CA HIS A 314 4.30 -5.38 5.68
C HIS A 314 3.01 -5.95 5.09
N GLU A 315 1.83 -5.46 5.51
CA GLU A 315 0.59 -5.72 4.79
C GLU A 315 0.64 -5.14 3.36
N ILE A 316 0.04 -5.86 2.41
CA ILE A 316 -0.05 -5.45 1.01
C ILE A 316 -1.51 -5.39 0.56
N GLY A 317 -1.84 -4.32 -0.14
CA GLY A 317 -3.02 -4.18 -0.98
C GLY A 317 -2.62 -4.20 -2.46
N ILE A 318 -3.34 -4.94 -3.30
CA ILE A 318 -3.04 -5.01 -4.74
C ILE A 318 -4.11 -4.30 -5.53
N PHE A 319 -3.67 -3.46 -6.46
CA PHE A 319 -4.55 -2.68 -7.33
C PHE A 319 -4.14 -2.85 -8.79
N GLU A 320 -5.10 -2.87 -9.70
CA GLU A 320 -4.86 -2.87 -11.14
C GLU A 320 -5.33 -1.54 -11.75
N MET A 321 -4.60 -1.03 -12.74
CA MET A 321 -5.04 0.14 -13.50
C MET A 321 -6.00 -0.29 -14.60
N ALA A 322 -7.28 0.00 -14.40
CA ALA A 322 -8.34 -0.16 -15.39
C ALA A 322 -8.70 1.19 -16.04
N ASP A 323 -9.58 1.15 -17.05
CA ASP A 323 -10.07 2.35 -17.76
C ASP A 323 -10.74 3.37 -16.82
N LYS A 324 -11.35 2.89 -15.73
CA LYS A 324 -12.06 3.70 -14.73
C LYS A 324 -11.21 4.12 -13.54
N GLY A 325 -9.91 3.81 -13.54
CA GLY A 325 -9.00 4.11 -12.43
C GLY A 325 -8.39 2.86 -11.81
N LEU A 326 -8.08 2.93 -10.52
CA LEU A 326 -7.54 1.79 -9.78
C LEU A 326 -8.68 0.89 -9.29
N GLU A 327 -8.58 -0.40 -9.59
CA GLU A 327 -9.49 -1.46 -9.13
C GLU A 327 -8.77 -2.39 -8.15
N GLU A 328 -9.46 -2.84 -7.11
CA GLU A 328 -8.88 -3.74 -6.10
C GLU A 328 -8.83 -5.18 -6.58
N VAL A 329 -7.68 -5.81 -6.37
CA VAL A 329 -7.51 -7.24 -6.63
C VAL A 329 -7.69 -7.99 -5.31
N LEU A 330 -8.89 -8.54 -5.13
CA LEU A 330 -9.25 -9.26 -3.91
C LEU A 330 -8.49 -10.59 -3.77
N ASN A 331 -8.27 -11.27 -4.89
CA ASN A 331 -7.56 -12.55 -4.98
C ASN A 331 -6.20 -12.36 -5.69
N PRO A 332 -5.14 -12.00 -4.95
CA PRO A 332 -3.84 -11.67 -5.55
C PRO A 332 -3.20 -12.89 -6.21
N SER A 333 -3.44 -14.07 -5.64
CA SER A 333 -2.91 -15.34 -6.12
C SER A 333 -3.34 -15.67 -7.55
N GLU A 334 -4.48 -15.18 -8.04
CA GLU A 334 -4.89 -15.39 -9.43
C GLU A 334 -4.01 -14.65 -10.43
N LEU A 335 -3.38 -13.53 -10.02
CA LEU A 335 -2.45 -12.77 -10.87
C LEU A 335 -1.07 -13.42 -10.99
N PHE A 336 -0.65 -14.17 -9.97
CA PHE A 336 0.70 -14.72 -9.85
C PHE A 336 0.75 -16.24 -10.07
N LEU A 337 -0.39 -16.85 -10.39
CA LEU A 337 -0.48 -18.23 -10.85
C LEU A 337 -0.56 -18.25 -12.37
N GLY A 338 0.22 -19.11 -13.02
CA GLY A 338 0.09 -19.36 -14.45
C GLY A 338 -1.18 -20.12 -14.79
N ASN A 339 -1.39 -20.37 -16.08
CA ASN A 339 -2.50 -21.19 -16.54
C ASN A 339 -2.32 -22.63 -16.04
N ARG A 340 -3.22 -23.08 -15.15
CA ARG A 340 -3.15 -24.43 -14.53
C ARG A 340 -3.30 -25.57 -15.55
N ASP A 341 -3.82 -25.28 -16.74
CA ASP A 341 -3.98 -26.26 -17.82
C ASP A 341 -2.74 -26.37 -18.71
N GLU A 342 -1.81 -25.41 -18.62
CA GLU A 342 -0.58 -25.39 -19.40
C GLU A 342 0.58 -25.94 -18.56
N MET A 343 0.81 -27.25 -18.71
CA MET A 343 1.87 -27.95 -18.00
C MET A 343 3.23 -27.71 -18.66
N SER A 344 4.10 -26.96 -18.00
CA SER A 344 5.45 -26.67 -18.47
C SER A 344 6.52 -27.23 -17.52
N PRO A 345 7.58 -27.88 -18.04
CA PRO A 345 8.74 -28.26 -17.25
C PRO A 345 9.39 -27.05 -16.58
N GLY A 346 9.89 -27.25 -15.36
CA GLY A 346 10.54 -26.16 -14.62
C GLY A 346 9.60 -25.18 -13.92
N THR A 347 8.31 -25.49 -13.85
CA THR A 347 7.34 -24.74 -13.05
C THR A 347 7.17 -25.35 -11.66
N ALA A 348 6.99 -24.51 -10.64
CA ALA A 348 6.64 -24.96 -9.28
C ALA A 348 5.83 -23.88 -8.56
N THR A 349 4.78 -24.28 -7.82
CA THR A 349 3.96 -23.34 -7.05
C THR A 349 4.41 -23.27 -5.59
N VAL A 350 4.60 -22.06 -5.09
CA VAL A 350 4.94 -21.79 -3.69
C VAL A 350 3.91 -20.89 -3.03
N VAL A 351 3.91 -20.87 -1.69
CA VAL A 351 3.15 -19.88 -0.92
C VAL A 351 4.14 -18.93 -0.26
N ALA A 352 4.20 -17.70 -0.77
CA ALA A 352 4.94 -16.60 -0.17
C ALA A 352 4.05 -15.87 0.85
N CYS A 353 4.64 -15.31 1.89
CA CYS A 353 3.97 -14.42 2.83
C CYS A 353 4.54 -13.02 2.71
N GLU A 354 3.67 -12.08 2.37
CA GLU A 354 3.96 -10.65 2.42
C GLU A 354 3.30 -10.08 3.67
N GLY A 355 4.10 -9.86 4.73
CA GLY A 355 3.58 -9.56 6.06
C GLY A 355 2.80 -10.74 6.65
N THR A 356 1.49 -10.61 6.80
CA THR A 356 0.60 -11.71 7.20
C THR A 356 -0.23 -12.28 6.05
N ARG A 357 -0.09 -11.73 4.84
CA ARG A 357 -0.87 -12.13 3.68
C ARG A 357 -0.17 -13.27 2.92
N PRO A 358 -0.71 -14.50 2.94
CA PRO A 358 -0.23 -15.56 2.05
C PRO A 358 -0.65 -15.25 0.61
N ILE A 359 0.29 -15.37 -0.31
CA ILE A 359 0.11 -15.19 -1.75
C ILE A 359 0.72 -16.41 -2.44
N LEU A 360 -0.05 -17.07 -3.29
CA LEU A 360 0.48 -18.16 -4.11
C LEU A 360 1.16 -17.58 -5.33
N VAL A 361 2.36 -18.09 -5.60
CA VAL A 361 3.23 -17.62 -6.67
C VAL A 361 3.75 -18.82 -7.44
N GLU A 362 3.66 -18.77 -8.76
CA GLU A 362 4.33 -19.72 -9.63
C GLU A 362 5.79 -19.27 -9.86
N LEU A 363 6.71 -20.20 -9.65
CA LEU A 363 8.12 -20.06 -9.97
C LEU A 363 8.40 -20.79 -11.28
N GLN A 364 9.19 -20.15 -12.14
CA GLN A 364 9.60 -20.69 -13.42
C GLN A 364 11.11 -20.77 -13.46
N ALA A 365 11.65 -21.92 -13.84
CA ALA A 365 13.07 -22.13 -14.03
C ALA A 365 13.36 -22.66 -15.43
N LEU A 366 14.41 -22.13 -16.04
CA LEU A 366 14.99 -22.61 -17.28
C LEU A 366 16.46 -22.93 -17.04
N VAL A 367 16.78 -24.23 -17.11
CA VAL A 367 18.15 -24.74 -16.99
C VAL A 367 18.59 -25.28 -18.34
N ALA A 368 19.67 -24.74 -18.90
CA ALA A 368 20.15 -25.10 -20.22
C ALA A 368 21.68 -25.26 -20.24
N PRO A 369 22.25 -26.08 -21.16
CA PRO A 369 23.70 -26.14 -21.33
C PRO A 369 24.28 -24.76 -21.67
N ALA A 370 25.35 -24.37 -20.97
CA ALA A 370 26.02 -23.10 -21.25
C ALA A 370 26.75 -23.17 -22.62
N SER A 371 26.43 -22.24 -23.53
CA SER A 371 26.98 -22.26 -24.89
C SER A 371 28.46 -21.88 -24.98
N TYR A 372 28.96 -21.00 -24.08
CA TYR A 372 30.38 -20.67 -23.96
C TYR A 372 30.66 -19.84 -22.70
N GLY A 373 31.78 -20.10 -22.00
CA GLY A 373 32.23 -19.31 -20.86
C GLY A 373 31.66 -19.73 -19.50
N ALA A 374 31.65 -18.80 -18.54
CA ALA A 374 31.09 -19.05 -17.22
C ALA A 374 29.55 -19.12 -17.31
N PRO A 375 28.89 -20.11 -16.68
CA PRO A 375 27.45 -20.24 -16.75
C PRO A 375 26.72 -19.01 -16.24
N ARG A 376 25.67 -18.61 -16.94
CA ARG A 376 24.81 -17.48 -16.61
C ARG A 376 23.83 -17.87 -15.52
N ARG A 377 23.68 -16.99 -14.54
CA ARG A 377 22.68 -17.10 -13.48
C ARG A 377 21.90 -15.81 -13.47
N SER A 378 20.59 -15.89 -13.66
CA SER A 378 19.73 -14.71 -13.73
C SER A 378 18.47 -14.96 -12.91
N THR A 379 18.05 -13.96 -12.16
CA THR A 379 16.79 -13.99 -11.41
C THR A 379 15.88 -12.84 -11.80
N THR A 380 14.58 -13.06 -11.69
CA THR A 380 13.55 -12.01 -11.76
C THR A 380 12.54 -12.27 -10.64
N GLY A 381 12.43 -11.34 -9.70
CA GLY A 381 11.55 -11.49 -8.52
C GLY A 381 12.05 -12.47 -7.45
N ILE A 382 13.29 -12.95 -7.54
CA ILE A 382 13.93 -13.82 -6.54
C ILE A 382 15.31 -13.26 -6.21
N ASP A 383 15.70 -13.32 -4.93
CA ASP A 383 17.03 -12.92 -4.51
C ASP A 383 18.13 -13.77 -5.17
N TYR A 384 19.11 -13.08 -5.75
CA TYR A 384 20.20 -13.71 -6.47
C TYR A 384 21.09 -14.56 -5.55
N SER A 385 21.33 -14.12 -4.32
CA SER A 385 22.19 -14.83 -3.36
C SER A 385 21.53 -16.13 -2.90
N ARG A 386 20.21 -16.13 -2.68
CA ARG A 386 19.42 -17.35 -2.40
C ARG A 386 19.50 -18.35 -3.53
N LEU A 387 19.32 -17.91 -4.79
CA LEU A 387 19.46 -18.81 -5.94
C LEU A 387 20.84 -19.49 -5.92
N GLN A 388 21.92 -18.74 -5.72
CA GLN A 388 23.27 -19.32 -5.68
C GLN A 388 23.44 -20.38 -4.59
N GLN A 389 22.88 -20.14 -3.39
CA GLN A 389 22.92 -21.11 -2.30
C GLN A 389 22.14 -22.38 -2.65
N ILE A 390 20.96 -22.24 -3.24
CA ILE A 390 20.11 -23.37 -3.64
C ILE A 390 20.82 -24.21 -4.72
N LEU A 391 21.38 -23.56 -5.75
CA LEU A 391 22.15 -24.26 -6.79
C LEU A 391 23.34 -25.03 -6.20
N ALA A 392 24.07 -24.45 -5.24
CA ALA A 392 25.18 -25.12 -4.57
C ALA A 392 24.72 -26.32 -3.73
N VAL A 393 23.56 -26.23 -3.07
CA VAL A 393 22.97 -27.35 -2.32
C VAL A 393 22.55 -28.47 -3.26
N LEU A 394 21.88 -28.15 -4.37
CA LEU A 394 21.48 -29.13 -5.39
C LEU A 394 22.70 -29.84 -5.98
N GLU A 395 23.76 -29.11 -6.30
CA GLU A 395 24.98 -29.70 -6.85
C GLU A 395 25.68 -30.60 -5.82
N LYS A 396 25.88 -30.13 -4.58
CA LYS A 396 26.66 -30.88 -3.58
C LYS A 396 25.89 -32.03 -2.92
N ARG A 397 24.57 -31.88 -2.72
CA ARG A 397 23.74 -32.82 -1.93
C ARG A 397 22.89 -33.73 -2.79
N VAL A 398 22.39 -33.24 -3.93
CA VAL A 398 21.56 -34.02 -4.87
C VAL A 398 22.42 -34.61 -5.99
N GLY A 399 23.58 -34.02 -6.29
CA GLY A 399 24.53 -34.51 -7.29
C GLY A 399 24.22 -34.05 -8.71
N ILE A 400 23.53 -32.93 -8.87
CA ILE A 400 23.17 -32.38 -10.19
C ILE A 400 24.31 -31.48 -10.69
N PRO A 401 24.89 -31.72 -11.89
CA PRO A 401 26.05 -30.98 -12.38
C PRO A 401 25.67 -29.59 -12.91
N LEU A 402 25.22 -28.69 -12.03
CA LEU A 402 24.77 -27.33 -12.36
C LEU A 402 25.92 -26.37 -12.68
N SER A 403 27.17 -26.73 -12.38
CA SER A 403 28.36 -25.91 -12.66
C SER A 403 28.65 -25.65 -14.15
N LYS A 404 27.96 -26.35 -15.06
CA LYS A 404 28.09 -26.17 -16.53
C LYS A 404 26.80 -25.70 -17.20
N LEU A 405 25.78 -25.38 -16.41
CA LEU A 405 24.45 -25.06 -16.91
C LEU A 405 24.09 -23.62 -16.57
N ASP A 406 23.50 -22.94 -17.54
CA ASP A 406 22.85 -21.67 -17.32
C ASP A 406 21.56 -21.91 -16.53
N ALA A 407 21.26 -21.02 -15.58
CA ALA A 407 20.07 -21.10 -14.75
C ALA A 407 19.36 -19.75 -14.71
N TYR A 408 18.15 -19.73 -15.26
CA TYR A 408 17.25 -18.58 -15.22
C TYR A 408 16.08 -18.93 -14.31
N VAL A 409 15.77 -18.11 -13.31
CA VAL A 409 14.63 -18.34 -12.44
C VAL A 409 13.81 -17.05 -12.30
N ALA A 410 12.51 -17.14 -12.52
CA ALA A 410 11.59 -16.01 -12.47
C ALA A 410 10.34 -16.34 -11.64
N THR A 411 9.73 -15.32 -11.04
CA THR A 411 8.36 -15.40 -10.52
C THR A 411 7.37 -15.01 -11.61
N ALA A 412 6.27 -15.77 -11.73
CA ALA A 412 5.16 -15.41 -12.59
C ALA A 412 4.52 -14.10 -12.09
N GLY A 413 4.14 -13.23 -13.03
CA GLY A 413 3.57 -11.93 -12.71
C GLY A 413 4.54 -10.94 -12.08
N GLY A 414 5.85 -11.21 -12.00
CA GLY A 414 6.86 -10.22 -11.60
C GLY A 414 6.84 -9.82 -10.12
N LEU A 415 6.15 -10.56 -9.26
CA LEU A 415 6.16 -10.32 -7.82
C LEU A 415 7.56 -10.60 -7.25
N ALA A 416 8.14 -9.63 -6.54
CA ALA A 416 9.37 -9.86 -5.80
C ALA A 416 9.08 -10.68 -4.55
N VAL A 417 9.65 -11.88 -4.46
CA VAL A 417 9.44 -12.81 -3.37
C VAL A 417 10.74 -13.00 -2.60
N GLU A 418 10.91 -12.23 -1.52
CA GLU A 418 12.09 -12.23 -0.68
C GLU A 418 11.87 -13.03 0.61
N GLU A 419 11.58 -14.33 0.49
CA GLU A 419 11.22 -15.15 1.64
C GLU A 419 11.88 -16.54 1.63
N PRO A 420 12.43 -17.03 2.77
CA PRO A 420 13.00 -18.38 2.85
C PRO A 420 12.03 -19.51 2.51
N ALA A 421 10.72 -19.32 2.67
CA ALA A 421 9.72 -20.35 2.44
C ALA A 421 9.62 -20.81 0.98
N THR A 422 10.14 -20.02 0.03
CA THR A 422 10.11 -20.36 -1.39
C THR A 422 11.33 -21.14 -1.86
N ASP A 423 12.37 -21.26 -1.03
CA ASP A 423 13.63 -21.94 -1.38
C ASP A 423 13.37 -23.37 -1.90
N LEU A 424 12.45 -24.09 -1.26
CA LEU A 424 12.09 -25.45 -1.67
C LEU A 424 11.46 -25.49 -3.07
N GLY A 425 10.57 -24.54 -3.38
CA GLY A 425 9.96 -24.46 -4.71
C GLY A 425 10.95 -24.03 -5.78
N VAL A 426 11.87 -23.10 -5.49
CA VAL A 426 12.98 -22.75 -6.39
C VAL A 426 13.83 -23.99 -6.68
N ALA A 427 14.19 -24.74 -5.64
CA ALA A 427 14.97 -25.97 -5.80
C ALA A 427 14.26 -26.98 -6.70
N ILE A 428 12.96 -27.19 -6.50
CA ILE A 428 12.19 -28.14 -7.30
C ILE A 428 11.98 -27.64 -8.73
N ALA A 429 11.69 -26.35 -8.95
CA ALA A 429 11.60 -25.76 -10.29
C ALA A 429 12.89 -25.97 -11.10
N VAL A 430 14.05 -25.69 -10.50
CA VAL A 430 15.36 -25.92 -11.15
C VAL A 430 15.55 -27.39 -11.53
N VAL A 431 15.20 -28.32 -10.63
CA VAL A 431 15.33 -29.76 -10.89
C VAL A 431 14.33 -30.27 -11.92
N ALA A 432 13.10 -29.75 -11.90
CA ALA A 432 12.05 -30.03 -12.87
C ALA A 432 12.49 -29.58 -14.27
N SER A 433 13.09 -28.39 -14.39
CA SER A 433 13.67 -27.88 -15.63
C SER A 433 14.84 -28.73 -16.12
N PHE A 434 15.80 -29.02 -15.23
CA PHE A 434 16.97 -29.84 -15.56
C PHE A 434 16.61 -31.26 -16.04
N ARG A 435 15.58 -31.87 -15.46
CA ARG A 435 15.13 -33.21 -15.82
C ARG A 435 14.06 -33.24 -16.90
N ASP A 436 13.63 -32.07 -17.38
CA ASP A 436 12.52 -31.93 -18.33
C ASP A 436 11.25 -32.64 -17.84
N ARG A 437 10.86 -32.36 -16.58
CA ARG A 437 9.69 -32.97 -15.94
C ARG A 437 8.74 -31.90 -15.41
N VAL A 438 7.46 -32.22 -15.43
CA VAL A 438 6.39 -31.38 -14.92
C VAL A 438 6.11 -31.73 -13.46
N VAL A 439 5.87 -30.69 -12.65
CA VAL A 439 5.32 -30.79 -11.30
C VAL A 439 3.80 -30.66 -11.40
N ASP A 440 3.05 -31.45 -10.61
CA ASP A 440 1.59 -31.29 -10.54
C ASP A 440 1.20 -29.83 -10.15
N PRO A 441 0.47 -29.09 -11.01
CA PRO A 441 0.06 -27.71 -10.75
C PRO A 441 -0.85 -27.55 -9.53
N ARG A 442 -1.38 -28.65 -8.97
CA ARG A 442 -2.20 -28.67 -7.75
C ARG A 442 -1.40 -28.99 -6.48
N THR A 443 -0.07 -29.06 -6.59
CA THR A 443 0.86 -29.25 -5.47
C THR A 443 1.56 -27.94 -5.12
N VAL A 444 1.44 -27.51 -3.85
CA VAL A 444 2.23 -26.38 -3.32
C VAL A 444 3.48 -26.86 -2.58
N MET A 445 4.54 -26.05 -2.62
CA MET A 445 5.81 -26.33 -1.96
C MET A 445 6.15 -25.20 -0.99
N ILE A 446 6.45 -25.57 0.25
CA ILE A 446 6.76 -24.61 1.31
C ILE A 446 7.94 -25.15 2.11
N GLY A 447 9.02 -24.37 2.24
CA GLY A 447 10.12 -24.72 3.12
C GLY A 447 11.42 -23.99 2.80
N GLU A 448 12.21 -23.74 3.83
CA GLU A 448 13.56 -23.19 3.71
C GLU A 448 14.57 -24.31 3.43
N VAL A 449 15.50 -24.07 2.50
CA VAL A 449 16.55 -25.03 2.16
C VAL A 449 17.83 -24.67 2.91
N GLY A 450 18.22 -25.52 3.85
CA GLY A 450 19.50 -25.39 4.55
C GLY A 450 20.68 -25.85 3.68
N LEU A 451 21.88 -25.31 3.95
CA LEU A 451 23.14 -25.68 3.26
C LEU A 451 23.53 -27.18 3.41
N GLY A 452 22.96 -27.88 4.40
CA GLY A 452 23.12 -29.31 4.58
C GLY A 452 22.16 -30.16 3.74
N GLY A 453 21.26 -29.54 2.97
CA GLY A 453 20.21 -30.22 2.21
C GLY A 453 18.97 -30.59 3.03
N GLN A 454 18.87 -30.09 4.27
CA GLN A 454 17.67 -30.23 5.09
C GLN A 454 16.60 -29.20 4.71
N VAL A 455 15.34 -29.58 4.83
CA VAL A 455 14.19 -28.67 4.68
C VAL A 455 13.77 -28.20 6.08
N ARG A 456 13.76 -26.88 6.31
CA ARG A 456 13.51 -26.27 7.62
C ARG A 456 12.11 -25.66 7.69
N LEU A 457 11.58 -25.61 8.92
CA LEU A 457 10.29 -25.00 9.23
C LEU A 457 10.30 -23.50 8.95
N VAL A 458 9.15 -22.99 8.54
CA VAL A 458 8.93 -21.57 8.23
C VAL A 458 7.77 -21.02 9.03
N SER A 459 7.71 -19.69 9.15
CA SER A 459 6.65 -19.00 9.86
C SER A 459 5.30 -19.16 9.17
N GLN A 460 4.22 -19.02 9.95
CA GLN A 460 2.85 -18.90 9.46
C GLN A 460 2.34 -20.07 8.58
N MET A 461 2.84 -21.30 8.81
CA MET A 461 2.47 -22.49 8.01
C MET A 461 0.96 -22.69 7.88
N GLU A 462 0.21 -22.50 8.97
CA GLU A 462 -1.26 -22.67 8.95
C GLU A 462 -1.95 -21.67 8.02
N LEU A 463 -1.52 -20.40 8.00
CA LEU A 463 -2.08 -19.38 7.09
C LEU A 463 -1.78 -19.73 5.63
N ARG A 464 -0.56 -20.19 5.35
CA ARG A 464 -0.16 -20.61 3.99
C ARG A 464 -1.01 -21.77 3.47
N LEU A 465 -1.21 -22.79 4.30
CA LEU A 465 -1.98 -23.97 3.92
C LEU A 465 -3.47 -23.66 3.79
N LYS A 466 -4.03 -22.79 4.65
CA LYS A 466 -5.40 -22.32 4.50
C LYS A 466 -5.63 -21.60 3.17
N GLU A 467 -4.70 -20.74 2.76
CA GLU A 467 -4.81 -20.05 1.47
C GLU A 467 -4.66 -21.00 0.28
N ALA A 468 -3.73 -21.95 0.35
CA ALA A 468 -3.61 -22.99 -0.67
C ALA A 468 -4.89 -23.84 -0.81
N ALA A 469 -5.48 -24.26 0.31
CA ALA A 469 -6.73 -25.01 0.33
C ALA A 469 -7.90 -24.19 -0.24
N LYS A 470 -8.00 -22.91 0.15
CA LYS A 470 -9.02 -21.98 -0.35
C LYS A 470 -8.99 -21.82 -1.87
N LEU A 471 -7.81 -21.85 -2.48
CA LEU A 471 -7.60 -21.74 -3.93
C LEU A 471 -7.65 -23.09 -4.67
N GLY A 472 -8.04 -24.16 -3.97
CA GLY A 472 -8.31 -25.48 -4.55
C GLY A 472 -7.07 -26.34 -4.80
N PHE A 473 -5.94 -26.05 -4.16
CA PHE A 473 -4.80 -26.97 -4.17
C PHE A 473 -5.15 -28.23 -3.38
N LYS A 474 -4.58 -29.36 -3.80
CA LYS A 474 -4.92 -30.68 -3.24
C LYS A 474 -3.80 -31.26 -2.40
N ARG A 475 -2.57 -30.85 -2.65
CA ARG A 475 -1.37 -31.46 -2.08
C ARG A 475 -0.37 -30.39 -1.66
N ALA A 476 0.32 -30.60 -0.55
CA ALA A 476 1.33 -29.67 -0.04
C ALA A 476 2.58 -30.43 0.44
N ILE A 477 3.74 -30.07 -0.12
CA ILE A 477 5.05 -30.57 0.30
C ILE A 477 5.62 -29.57 1.31
N ILE A 478 5.81 -30.02 2.54
CA ILE A 478 6.19 -29.15 3.67
C ILE A 478 7.29 -29.77 4.53
N PRO A 479 7.99 -28.99 5.38
CA PRO A 479 9.02 -29.51 6.26
C PRO A 479 8.41 -30.41 7.34
N LYS A 480 9.07 -31.53 7.65
CA LYS A 480 8.67 -32.42 8.74
C LYS A 480 8.83 -31.72 10.10
N GLY A 481 7.87 -31.91 11.00
CA GLY A 481 8.02 -31.52 12.41
C GLY A 481 6.90 -30.65 12.98
N GLN A 482 5.83 -30.39 12.23
CA GLN A 482 4.66 -29.64 12.71
C GLN A 482 3.38 -30.46 12.56
N ALA A 483 2.60 -30.55 13.64
CA ALA A 483 1.23 -31.05 13.57
C ALA A 483 0.33 -29.93 13.02
N LEU A 484 -0.50 -30.26 12.04
CA LEU A 484 -1.33 -29.29 11.33
C LEU A 484 -2.80 -29.69 11.43
N PRO A 485 -3.72 -28.72 11.43
CA PRO A 485 -5.14 -29.02 11.35
C PRO A 485 -5.47 -29.70 10.02
N ASP A 486 -6.53 -30.51 10.01
CA ASP A 486 -7.05 -31.08 8.77
C ASP A 486 -7.70 -29.96 7.95
N LEU A 487 -7.08 -29.65 6.81
CA LEU A 487 -7.49 -28.61 5.88
C LEU A 487 -7.98 -29.20 4.55
N GLY A 488 -8.21 -30.52 4.47
CA GLY A 488 -8.56 -31.21 3.23
C GLY A 488 -7.42 -31.23 2.19
N LEU A 489 -6.19 -30.99 2.64
CA LEU A 489 -4.96 -31.06 1.84
C LEU A 489 -4.21 -32.35 2.15
N GLU A 490 -3.71 -33.03 1.12
CA GLU A 490 -2.72 -34.09 1.28
C GLU A 490 -1.38 -33.48 1.69
N ILE A 491 -0.99 -33.67 2.95
CA ILE A 491 0.27 -33.15 3.50
C ILE A 491 1.39 -34.18 3.31
N VAL A 492 2.45 -33.80 2.60
CA VAL A 492 3.65 -34.61 2.38
C VAL A 492 4.83 -34.01 3.18
N PRO A 493 5.13 -34.53 4.39
CA PRO A 493 6.21 -34.03 5.21
C PRO A 493 7.58 -34.54 4.71
N VAL A 494 8.51 -33.62 4.50
CA VAL A 494 9.86 -33.92 3.99
C VAL A 494 10.94 -33.40 4.96
N ALA A 495 12.03 -34.15 5.10
CA ALA A 495 13.17 -33.74 5.94
C ALA A 495 14.34 -33.23 5.11
N ARG A 496 14.51 -33.75 3.89
CA ARG A 496 15.59 -33.37 2.98
C ARG A 496 15.05 -32.94 1.62
N VAL A 497 15.81 -32.08 0.94
CA VAL A 497 15.48 -31.60 -0.41
C VAL A 497 15.32 -32.76 -1.39
N LEU A 498 16.11 -33.82 -1.23
CA LEU A 498 16.01 -35.02 -2.05
C LEU A 498 14.63 -35.70 -1.93
N ASP A 499 14.10 -35.83 -0.71
CA ASP A 499 12.79 -36.43 -0.46
C ASP A 499 11.68 -35.59 -1.12
N ALA A 500 11.82 -34.27 -1.07
CA ALA A 500 10.90 -33.33 -1.69
C ALA A 500 10.92 -33.43 -3.22
N ILE A 501 12.10 -33.55 -3.83
CA ILE A 501 12.24 -33.76 -5.28
C ILE A 501 11.55 -35.06 -5.71
N ILE A 502 11.75 -36.14 -4.95
CA ILE A 502 11.12 -37.44 -5.25
C ILE A 502 9.60 -37.35 -5.13
N ALA A 503 9.10 -36.67 -4.10
CA ALA A 503 7.67 -36.47 -3.90
C ALA A 503 7.01 -35.58 -4.95
N ALA A 504 7.73 -34.57 -5.44
CA ALA A 504 7.25 -33.60 -6.42
C ALA A 504 7.32 -34.10 -7.87
N LEU A 505 8.34 -34.91 -8.19
CA LEU A 505 8.58 -35.47 -9.52
C LEU A 505 8.44 -37.00 -9.45
N PRO A 506 7.22 -37.54 -9.26
CA PRO A 506 7.03 -38.98 -9.13
C PRO A 506 7.66 -39.70 -10.32
N GLY A 507 8.42 -40.77 -10.08
CA GLY A 507 9.14 -41.51 -11.11
C GLY A 507 8.16 -42.11 -12.13
N GLY A 508 8.10 -41.54 -13.31
CA GLY A 508 7.47 -42.16 -14.46
C GLY A 508 8.50 -43.08 -15.07
N LEU A 509 8.39 -44.38 -14.79
CA LEU A 509 8.73 -45.37 -15.80
C LEU A 509 7.98 -44.92 -17.07
N ARG A 510 8.71 -44.76 -18.18
CA ARG A 510 8.07 -44.83 -19.50
C ARG A 510 7.35 -46.18 -19.51
N GLN A 511 6.02 -46.17 -19.43
CA GLN A 511 5.26 -47.31 -19.92
C GLN A 511 5.52 -47.30 -21.42
N ASN A 512 6.37 -48.22 -21.85
CA ASN A 512 6.40 -48.68 -23.23
C ASN A 512 5.01 -49.30 -23.47
N GLU A 513 4.10 -48.50 -23.98
CA GLU A 513 2.95 -48.96 -24.75
C GLU A 513 3.21 -48.49 -26.18
N ASP A 514 4.18 -49.14 -26.82
CA ASP A 514 4.07 -49.43 -28.25
C ASP A 514 4.13 -50.95 -28.31
N GLU A 515 2.94 -51.50 -28.55
CA GLU A 515 2.60 -52.90 -28.55
C GLU A 515 3.45 -53.65 -29.58
N ASP A 516 3.98 -54.80 -29.15
CA ASP A 516 4.25 -55.91 -30.05
C ASP A 516 2.91 -56.29 -30.71
N GLU A 517 2.59 -55.67 -31.85
CA GLU A 517 1.69 -56.27 -32.84
C GLU A 517 2.52 -57.27 -33.66
N ASP A 518 2.70 -58.46 -33.08
CA ASP A 518 2.69 -59.69 -33.86
C ASP A 518 1.28 -59.83 -34.45
N ASP A 519 1.12 -59.68 -35.78
CA ASP A 519 0.28 -60.56 -36.62
C ASP A 519 0.46 -60.28 -38.13
N GLU A 520 0.66 -61.39 -38.85
CA GLU A 520 0.77 -61.66 -40.32
C GLU A 520 2.11 -61.54 -41.06
#